data_AF-A0A831TGG2-F1
#
_entry.id   AF-A0A831TGG2-F1
#
_cell.length_a   1.000
_cell.length_b   1.000
_cell.length_c   1.000
_cell.angle_alpha   90.00
_cell.angle_beta   90.00
_cell.angle_gamma   90.00
#
_symmetry.space_group_name_H-M   'P 1'
#
loop_
_entity.id
_entity.type
_entity.pdbx_description
1 polymer ?
#
loop_
_entity_poly.entity_id
_entity_poly.type
_entity_poly.pdbx_seq_one_letter_code
_entity_poly.pdbx_strand_id
1 'polypeptide(L)'
;MPPDEELRNSDAYYHVVLERIPPRAEPAFEAQEMQERVWGRAWGVHNDVGRLRLCVVHRPGAEMTVIDPRKYDPTIAALIDDDEQWYWRDRQGPDIARMQAQHDGLVAAL
;
A
#
# COMPACT_ATOMS: atom_id res chain seq x y z
N MET A 1 20.19 -16.94 -11.96
CA MET A 1 19.79 -15.60 -11.46
C MET A 1 19.96 -15.59 -9.96
N PRO A 2 20.30 -14.46 -9.33
CA PRO A 2 20.37 -14.40 -7.88
C PRO A 2 18.98 -14.69 -7.27
N PRO A 3 18.90 -15.38 -6.11
CA PRO A 3 17.63 -15.92 -5.57
C PRO A 3 16.55 -14.87 -5.30
N ASP A 4 16.95 -13.64 -5.02
CA ASP A 4 16.05 -12.52 -4.79
C ASP A 4 15.34 -12.04 -6.07
N GLU A 5 15.97 -12.22 -7.23
CA GLU A 5 15.38 -11.88 -8.53
C GLU A 5 14.38 -12.94 -9.01
N GLU A 6 14.55 -14.19 -8.58
CA GLU A 6 13.57 -15.26 -8.82
C GLU A 6 12.30 -15.05 -7.98
N LEU A 7 12.44 -14.70 -6.69
CA LEU A 7 11.31 -14.43 -5.81
C LEU A 7 10.47 -13.23 -6.28
N ARG A 8 11.11 -12.11 -6.67
CA ARG A 8 10.43 -10.90 -7.17
C ARG A 8 9.51 -11.15 -8.36
N ASN A 9 9.84 -12.14 -9.18
CA ASN A 9 9.12 -12.48 -10.41
C ASN A 9 8.08 -13.61 -10.20
N SER A 10 7.83 -14.01 -8.95
CA SER A 10 6.91 -15.10 -8.61
C SER A 10 5.59 -14.60 -8.02
N ASP A 11 4.52 -15.36 -8.22
CA ASP A 11 3.20 -15.11 -7.60
C ASP A 11 3.25 -15.22 -6.07
N ALA A 12 4.26 -15.91 -5.52
CA ALA A 12 4.45 -16.10 -4.09
C ALA A 12 4.98 -14.85 -3.37
N TYR A 13 5.50 -13.86 -4.10
CA TYR A 13 6.17 -12.69 -3.52
C TYR A 13 5.29 -11.91 -2.53
N TYR A 14 3.99 -11.82 -2.82
CA TYR A 14 3.02 -11.16 -1.95
C TYR A 14 2.78 -11.93 -0.64
N HIS A 15 2.77 -13.26 -0.67
CA HIS A 15 2.46 -14.09 0.48
C HIS A 15 3.60 -14.15 1.51
N VAL A 16 4.86 -14.18 1.04
CA VAL A 16 6.04 -14.22 1.93
C VAL A 16 6.14 -12.97 2.81
N VAL A 17 5.74 -11.81 2.28
CA VAL A 17 5.74 -10.56 3.07
C VAL A 17 4.66 -10.59 4.16
N LEU A 18 3.47 -11.12 3.85
CA LEU A 18 2.36 -11.19 4.79
C LEU A 18 2.61 -12.13 5.97
N GLU A 19 3.52 -13.10 5.85
CA GLU A 19 3.92 -13.95 6.97
C GLU A 19 4.62 -13.16 8.09
N ARG A 20 5.32 -12.06 7.75
CA ARG A 20 6.02 -11.23 8.75
C ARG A 20 5.16 -10.10 9.33
N ILE A 21 4.12 -9.66 8.61
CA ILE A 21 3.26 -8.55 9.02
C ILE A 21 1.78 -8.98 8.91
N PRO A 22 1.24 -9.70 9.92
CA PRO A 22 -0.11 -10.24 9.84
C PRO A 22 -1.17 -9.13 9.96
N PRO A 23 -2.22 -9.14 9.10
CA PRO A 23 -3.30 -8.16 9.17
C PRO A 23 -4.10 -8.30 10.47
N ARG A 24 -4.52 -7.17 11.03
CA ARG A 24 -5.40 -7.12 12.22
C ARG A 24 -6.80 -6.67 11.78
N ALA A 25 -7.83 -7.33 12.31
CA ALA A 25 -9.21 -6.98 12.00
C ALA A 25 -9.61 -5.66 12.69
N GLU A 26 -10.15 -4.72 11.93
CA GLU A 26 -10.80 -3.49 12.41
C GLU A 26 -12.34 -3.63 12.36
N PRO A 27 -13.11 -2.82 13.10
CA PRO A 27 -14.57 -2.83 13.01
C PRO A 27 -15.04 -2.58 11.56
N ALA A 28 -16.13 -3.25 11.15
CA ALA A 28 -16.61 -3.21 9.77
C ALA A 28 -17.08 -1.79 9.38
N PHE A 29 -16.43 -1.21 8.38
CA PHE A 29 -16.77 0.08 7.77
C PHE A 29 -18.18 0.11 7.16
N GLU A 30 -18.71 -1.05 6.77
CA GLU A 30 -19.94 -1.22 5.98
C GLU A 30 -21.23 -0.74 6.68
N ALA A 31 -21.21 -0.57 8.01
CA ALA A 31 -22.42 -0.27 8.76
C ALA A 31 -22.99 1.10 8.35
N GLN A 32 -24.19 1.10 7.76
CA GLN A 32 -24.81 2.32 7.24
C GLN A 32 -24.90 3.44 8.28
N GLU A 33 -25.27 3.12 9.52
CA GLU A 33 -25.32 4.08 10.63
C GLU A 33 -23.95 4.71 10.94
N MET A 34 -22.86 3.96 10.76
CA MET A 34 -21.49 4.45 10.96
C MET A 34 -21.02 5.29 9.79
N GLN A 35 -21.40 4.92 8.56
CA GLN A 35 -21.09 5.70 7.36
C GLN A 35 -21.78 7.06 7.38
N GLU A 36 -23.06 7.11 7.75
CA GLU A 36 -23.78 8.36 7.89
C GLU A 36 -23.21 9.22 9.03
N ARG A 37 -22.95 8.62 10.21
CA ARG A 37 -22.46 9.35 11.39
C ARG A 37 -21.03 9.90 11.20
N VAL A 38 -20.13 9.11 10.64
CA VAL A 38 -18.69 9.44 10.56
C VAL A 38 -18.35 10.13 9.23
N TRP A 39 -19.03 9.79 8.14
CA TRP A 39 -18.66 10.20 6.79
C TRP A 39 -19.74 11.03 6.07
N GLY A 40 -20.91 11.24 6.69
CA GLY A 40 -21.95 12.15 6.22
C GLY A 40 -22.72 11.68 4.98
N ARG A 41 -22.47 10.47 4.48
CA ARG A 41 -23.16 9.86 3.33
C ARG A 41 -22.97 8.35 3.30
N ALA A 42 -23.80 7.66 2.52
CA ALA A 42 -23.57 6.26 2.19
C ALA A 42 -22.35 6.11 1.25
N TRP A 43 -21.49 5.16 1.59
CA TRP A 43 -20.35 4.70 0.82
C TRP A 43 -20.61 3.25 0.37
N GLY A 44 -20.16 2.89 -0.82
CA GLY A 44 -20.32 1.51 -1.28
C GLY A 44 -19.92 1.32 -2.73
N VAL A 45 -19.43 0.11 -3.03
CA VAL A 45 -19.07 -0.33 -4.37
C VAL A 45 -20.16 -1.30 -4.84
N HIS A 46 -20.81 -0.98 -5.97
CA HIS A 46 -21.86 -1.84 -6.53
C HIS A 46 -21.31 -2.85 -7.54
N ASN A 47 -20.20 -2.51 -8.20
CA ASN A 47 -19.39 -3.36 -9.07
C ASN A 47 -18.04 -2.69 -9.35
N ASP A 48 -17.10 -3.44 -9.90
CA ASP A 48 -15.70 -2.99 -10.11
C ASP A 48 -15.45 -2.29 -11.45
N VAL A 49 -16.45 -2.23 -12.34
CA VAL A 49 -16.28 -1.78 -13.75
C VAL A 49 -17.18 -0.60 -14.15
N GLY A 50 -18.11 -0.23 -13.27
CA GLY A 50 -19.06 0.85 -13.47
C GLY A 50 -18.42 2.23 -13.27
N ARG A 51 -19.19 3.27 -13.53
CA ARG A 51 -18.72 4.65 -13.37
C ARG A 51 -18.39 4.94 -11.90
N LEU A 52 -17.12 5.24 -11.62
CA LEU A 52 -16.68 5.77 -10.32
C LEU A 52 -17.35 7.15 -10.08
N ARG A 53 -17.91 7.32 -8.87
CA ARG A 53 -18.59 8.57 -8.45
C ARG A 53 -17.86 9.30 -7.33
N LEU A 54 -17.13 8.55 -6.52
CA LEU A 54 -16.35 9.04 -5.39
C LEU A 54 -15.24 8.03 -5.13
N CYS A 55 -14.03 8.52 -4.93
CA CYS A 55 -12.90 7.70 -4.51
C CYS A 55 -12.11 8.48 -3.44
N VAL A 56 -11.46 7.75 -2.54
CA VAL A 56 -10.49 8.31 -1.60
C VAL A 56 -9.11 7.93 -2.11
N VAL A 57 -8.23 8.92 -2.11
CA VAL A 57 -6.82 8.77 -2.44
C VAL A 57 -6.02 9.37 -1.28
N HIS A 58 -4.88 8.78 -0.96
CA HIS A 58 -3.95 9.29 0.03
C HIS A 58 -2.62 9.59 -0.64
N ARG A 59 -2.22 10.87 -0.63
CA ARG A 59 -0.98 11.31 -1.26
C ARG A 59 0.20 10.90 -0.37
N PRO A 60 1.21 10.19 -0.90
CA PRO A 60 2.41 9.84 -0.13
C PRO A 60 3.08 11.07 0.50
N GLY A 61 3.22 11.05 1.81
CA GLY A 61 3.74 12.16 2.62
C GLY A 61 5.03 11.83 3.36
N ALA A 62 5.20 12.46 4.53
CA ALA A 62 6.38 12.30 5.38
C ALA A 62 6.51 10.88 5.95
N GLU A 63 5.43 10.13 6.03
CA GLU A 63 5.45 8.72 6.43
C GLU A 63 6.40 7.88 5.56
N MET A 64 6.61 8.26 4.30
CA MET A 64 7.52 7.55 3.39
C MET A 64 9.00 7.71 3.77
N THR A 65 9.37 8.70 4.59
CA THR A 65 10.77 8.95 4.97
C THR A 65 11.31 7.96 5.98
N VAL A 66 10.45 7.12 6.55
CA VAL A 66 10.81 6.06 7.49
C VAL A 66 11.63 4.94 6.82
N ILE A 67 11.49 4.80 5.50
CA ILE A 67 12.10 3.71 4.74
C ILE A 67 13.61 3.91 4.68
N ASP A 68 14.34 3.03 5.36
CA ASP A 68 15.80 3.03 5.43
C ASP A 68 16.41 2.12 4.34
N PRO A 69 17.16 2.67 3.36
CA PRO A 69 17.82 1.89 2.30
C PRO A 69 18.85 0.88 2.80
N ARG A 70 19.28 0.96 4.06
CA ARG A 70 20.22 0.02 4.66
C ARG A 70 19.55 -1.27 5.14
N LYS A 71 18.22 -1.29 5.27
CA LYS A 71 17.45 -2.42 5.79
C LYS A 71 17.00 -3.39 4.67
N TYR A 72 17.86 -3.65 3.69
CA TYR A 72 17.57 -4.62 2.63
C TYR A 72 17.73 -6.06 3.15
N ASP A 73 16.66 -6.84 3.10
CA ASP A 73 16.68 -8.28 3.37
C ASP A 73 16.63 -9.05 2.03
N PRO A 74 17.72 -9.74 1.64
CA PRO A 74 17.77 -10.51 0.40
C PRO A 74 16.87 -11.75 0.43
N THR A 75 16.47 -12.25 1.60
CA THR A 75 15.63 -13.47 1.71
C THR A 75 14.19 -13.21 1.29
N ILE A 76 13.74 -11.96 1.40
CA ILE A 76 12.41 -11.50 0.96
C ILE A 76 12.52 -10.45 -0.15
N ALA A 77 13.71 -10.21 -0.68
CA ALA A 77 13.98 -9.28 -1.76
C ALA A 77 13.33 -7.89 -1.57
N ALA A 78 13.44 -7.30 -0.37
CA ALA A 78 12.79 -6.02 -0.04
C ALA A 78 13.57 -5.26 1.05
N LEU A 79 13.39 -3.94 1.11
CA LEU A 79 13.66 -3.18 2.32
C LEU A 79 12.56 -3.52 3.34
N ILE A 80 12.91 -3.82 4.57
CA ILE A 80 11.94 -4.18 5.62
C ILE A 80 12.42 -3.73 7.00
N ASP A 81 11.46 -3.37 7.84
CA ASP A 81 11.70 -3.12 9.25
C ASP A 81 10.69 -3.91 10.07
N ASP A 82 11.18 -4.92 10.77
CA ASP A 82 10.32 -5.75 11.63
C ASP A 82 9.89 -4.99 12.90
N ASP A 83 10.65 -3.98 13.35
CA ASP A 83 10.27 -3.19 14.53
C ASP A 83 9.21 -2.14 14.19
N GLU A 84 9.43 -1.41 13.09
CA GLU A 84 8.50 -0.36 12.63
C GLU A 84 7.40 -0.87 11.68
N GLN A 85 7.41 -2.16 11.36
CA GLN A 85 6.36 -2.89 10.63
C GLN A 85 6.06 -2.30 9.24
N TRP A 86 7.10 -1.92 8.48
CA TRP A 86 6.97 -1.47 7.09
C TRP A 86 7.82 -2.31 6.13
N TYR A 87 7.44 -2.32 4.85
CA TYR A 87 8.23 -2.96 3.79
C TYR A 87 8.18 -2.14 2.48
N TRP A 88 9.25 -2.22 1.68
CA TRP A 88 9.35 -1.62 0.36
C TRP A 88 10.03 -2.57 -0.63
N ARG A 89 9.31 -2.91 -1.71
CA ARG A 89 9.67 -4.00 -2.64
C ARG A 89 10.70 -3.59 -3.69
N ASP A 90 11.82 -3.04 -3.25
CA ASP A 90 12.95 -2.65 -4.09
C ASP A 90 14.24 -2.74 -3.25
N ARG A 91 15.40 -2.69 -3.90
CA ARG A 91 16.69 -2.42 -3.25
C ARG A 91 16.88 -0.93 -2.98
N GLN A 92 16.30 -0.08 -3.82
CA GLN A 92 16.37 1.37 -3.71
C GLN A 92 15.15 1.89 -2.95
N GLY A 93 15.37 2.84 -2.04
CA GLY A 93 14.27 3.53 -1.36
C GLY A 93 13.37 4.30 -2.35
N PRO A 94 12.18 4.74 -1.90
CA PRO A 94 11.26 5.49 -2.74
C PRO A 94 11.83 6.83 -3.20
N ASP A 95 11.56 7.19 -4.46
CA ASP A 95 11.61 8.58 -4.90
C ASP A 95 10.28 9.27 -4.56
N ILE A 96 10.23 9.89 -3.39
CA ILE A 96 8.99 10.50 -2.85
C ILE A 96 8.48 11.61 -3.76
N ALA A 97 9.37 12.42 -4.34
CA ALA A 97 8.97 13.51 -5.24
C ALA A 97 8.32 12.97 -6.51
N ARG A 98 8.88 11.91 -7.09
CA ARG A 98 8.28 11.22 -8.24
C ARG A 98 6.96 10.55 -7.89
N MET A 99 6.87 9.85 -6.75
CA MET A 99 5.62 9.24 -6.29
C MET A 99 4.51 10.28 -6.16
N GLN A 100 4.84 11.44 -5.58
CA GLN A 100 3.92 12.56 -5.44
C GLN A 100 3.46 13.11 -6.78
N ALA A 101 4.38 13.35 -7.72
CA ALA A 101 4.02 13.81 -9.06
C ALA A 101 3.13 12.80 -9.82
N GLN A 102 3.40 11.51 -9.67
CA GLN A 102 2.58 10.45 -10.25
C GLN A 102 1.19 10.35 -9.60
N HIS A 103 1.12 10.47 -8.28
CA HIS A 103 -0.15 10.55 -7.55
C HIS A 103 -0.98 11.76 -8.03
N ASP A 104 -0.37 12.93 -8.12
CA ASP A 104 -1.06 14.16 -8.53
C ASP A 104 -1.58 14.02 -9.99
N GLY A 105 -0.82 13.34 -10.86
CA GLY A 105 -1.27 12.97 -12.20
C GLY A 105 -2.45 11.99 -12.22
N LEU A 106 -2.46 10.99 -11.34
CA LEU A 106 -3.60 10.07 -11.18
C LEU A 106 -4.86 10.82 -10.74
N VAL A 107 -4.76 11.68 -9.72
CA VAL A 107 -5.89 12.46 -9.21
C VAL A 107 -6.45 13.41 -10.26
N ALA A 108 -5.60 14.00 -11.09
CA ALA A 108 -6.04 14.86 -12.18
C ALA A 108 -6.80 14.11 -13.30
N ALA A 109 -6.59 12.79 -13.42
CA ALA A 109 -7.23 11.95 -14.43
C ALA A 109 -8.55 11.31 -13.97
N LEU A 110 -8.87 11.37 -12.67
CA LEU A 110 -10.09 10.84 -12.05
C LEU A 110 -11.24 11.87 -12.08
#